data_AF-A0A6I4UJL3-F1
#
_entry.id   AF-A0A6I4UJL3-F1
#
_cell.length_a   1.000
_cell.length_b   1.000
_cell.length_c   1.000
_cell.angle_alpha   90.00
_cell.angle_beta   90.00
_cell.angle_gamma   90.00
#
_symmetry.space_group_name_H-M   'P 1'
#
loop_
_entity.id
_entity.type
_entity.pdbx_description
1 polymer ?
#
loop_
_entity_poly.entity_id
_entity_poly.type
_entity_poly.pdbx_seq_one_letter_code
_entity_poly.pdbx_strand_id
1 'polypeptide(L)'
;MLGVVGFGVLLVVTVDRLYGHSNIAFAAAILLLLITNAPMLRFNCPRCGKNAFFRGVFVVPWPNRVCSRCHLDLAETHTQNR
;
A
#
# COMPACT_ATOMS: atom_id res chain seq x y z
N MET A 1 8.04 3.60 -13.29
CA MET A 1 7.39 2.34 -12.84
C MET A 1 8.15 1.10 -13.31
N LEU A 2 8.38 0.90 -14.61
CA LEU A 2 9.13 -0.25 -15.14
C LEU A 2 10.54 -0.43 -14.56
N GLY A 3 11.33 0.64 -14.39
CA GLY A 3 12.68 0.54 -13.83
C GLY A 3 12.72 0.07 -12.37
N VAL A 4 11.77 0.52 -11.55
CA VAL A 4 11.66 0.12 -10.13
C VAL A 4 11.25 -1.35 -10.03
N VAL A 5 10.31 -1.78 -10.87
CA VAL A 5 9.87 -3.19 -10.93
C VAL A 5 11.01 -4.09 -11.42
N GLY A 6 11.72 -3.69 -12.48
CA GLY A 6 12.86 -4.45 -13.00
C GLY A 6 13.99 -4.59 -11.98
N PHE A 7 14.30 -3.53 -11.24
CA PHE A 7 15.30 -3.57 -10.17
C PHE A 7 14.87 -4.50 -9.03
N GLY A 8 13.59 -4.45 -8.63
CA GLY A 8 13.04 -5.35 -7.62
C GLY A 8 13.13 -6.82 -8.01
N VAL A 9 12.78 -7.17 -9.25
CA VAL A 9 12.88 -8.54 -9.77
C VAL A 9 14.34 -9.01 -9.79
N LEU A 10 15.25 -8.16 -10.26
CA LEU A 10 16.66 -8.51 -10.38
C LEU A 10 17.32 -8.75 -9.02
N LEU A 11 16.97 -7.94 -8.01
CA LEU A 11 17.43 -8.13 -6.63
C LEU A 11 16.94 -9.46 -6.07
N VAL A 12 15.65 -9.77 -6.21
CA VAL A 12 15.06 -11.03 -5.70
C VAL A 12 15.71 -12.25 -6.34
N VAL A 13 15.88 -12.26 -7.67
CA VAL A 13 16.53 -13.36 -8.40
C VAL A 13 17.99 -13.52 -7.99
N THR A 14 18.70 -12.41 -7.79
CA THR A 14 20.12 -12.43 -7.39
C THR A 14 20.28 -13.01 -5.98
N VAL A 15 19.42 -12.61 -5.04
CA VAL A 15 19.45 -13.12 -3.66
C VAL A 15 19.03 -14.59 -3.59
N ASP A 16 18.00 -15.00 -4.33
CA ASP A 16 17.55 -16.40 -4.38
C ASP A 16 18.65 -17.33 -4.94
N ARG A 17 19.40 -16.88 -5.96
CA ARG A 17 20.49 -17.65 -6.58
C ARG A 17 21.78 -17.69 -5.77
N LEU A 18 22.11 -16.61 -5.04
CA LEU A 18 23.36 -16.54 -4.28
C LEU A 18 23.25 -17.15 -2.87
N TYR A 19 22.07 -17.07 -2.24
CA TYR A 19 21.90 -17.45 -0.83
C TYR A 19 21.04 -18.71 -0.63
N GLY A 20 20.52 -19.33 -1.70
CA GLY A 20 19.80 -20.61 -1.69
C GLY A 20 18.54 -20.61 -0.81
N HIS A 21 17.34 -20.50 -1.40
CA HIS A 21 16.02 -20.51 -0.73
C HIS A 21 16.02 -19.89 0.69
N SER A 22 16.65 -18.72 0.83
CA SER A 22 16.78 -18.06 2.12
C SER A 22 15.47 -17.34 2.44
N ASN A 23 14.59 -18.06 3.13
CA ASN A 23 13.27 -17.61 3.62
C ASN A 23 13.35 -16.25 4.35
N ILE A 24 14.52 -15.93 4.93
CA ILE A 24 14.81 -14.65 5.61
C ILE A 24 14.81 -13.46 4.64
N ALA A 25 15.41 -13.59 3.45
CA ALA A 25 15.41 -12.52 2.46
C ALA A 25 13.99 -12.26 1.93
N PHE A 26 13.22 -13.33 1.76
CA PHE A 26 11.81 -13.25 1.37
C PHE A 26 10.97 -12.58 2.46
N ALA A 27 11.17 -12.95 3.73
CA ALA A 27 10.53 -12.31 4.87
C ALA A 27 10.89 -10.81 4.97
N ALA A 28 12.16 -10.46 4.78
CA ALA A 28 12.61 -9.07 4.77
C ALA A 28 11.95 -8.26 3.65
N ALA A 29 11.85 -8.81 2.44
CA ALA A 29 11.16 -8.17 1.32
C ALA A 29 9.67 -7.95 1.59
N ILE A 30 8.96 -8.94 2.15
CA ILE A 30 7.56 -8.81 2.54
C ILE A 30 7.39 -7.73 3.62
N LEU A 31 8.23 -7.74 4.65
CA LEU A 31 8.18 -6.73 5.70
C LEU A 31 8.42 -5.31 5.14
N LEU A 32 9.41 -5.16 4.26
CA LEU A 32 9.73 -3.87 3.65
C LEU A 32 8.59 -3.38 2.74
N LEU A 33 7.94 -4.29 2.03
CA LEU A 33 6.73 -4.00 1.24
C LEU A 33 5.57 -3.56 2.15
N LEU A 34 5.33 -4.26 3.26
CA LEU A 34 4.29 -3.87 4.22
C LEU A 34 4.56 -2.50 4.83
N ILE A 35 5.80 -2.22 5.24
CA ILE A 35 6.18 -0.93 5.84
C ILE A 35 6.03 0.21 4.84
N THR A 36 6.53 0.03 3.61
CA THR A 36 6.43 1.06 2.56
C THR A 36 4.99 1.36 2.14
N ASN A 37 4.09 0.38 2.24
CA ASN A 37 2.67 0.55 1.91
C ASN A 37 1.79 0.88 3.14
N ALA A 38 2.30 0.78 4.37
CA ALA A 38 1.56 1.09 5.59
C ALA A 38 0.93 2.50 5.63
N PRO A 39 1.53 3.57 5.06
CA PRO A 39 0.89 4.89 5.02
C PRO A 39 -0.47 4.90 4.30
N MET A 40 -0.70 3.97 3.36
CA MET A 40 -1.99 3.85 2.67
C MET A 40 -3.13 3.49 3.64
N LEU A 41 -2.82 2.82 4.75
CA LEU A 41 -3.79 2.49 5.81
C LEU A 41 -4.27 3.73 6.58
N ARG A 42 -3.58 4.88 6.45
CA ARG A 42 -3.94 6.13 7.13
C ARG A 42 -4.87 7.04 6.33
N PHE A 43 -5.22 6.69 5.09
CA PHE A 43 -6.24 7.41 4.32
C PHE A 43 -7.64 7.10 4.86
N ASN A 44 -7.91 7.60 6.06
CA ASN A 44 -9.14 7.40 6.79
C ASN A 44 -10.00 8.67 6.70
N CYS A 45 -11.31 8.49 6.58
CA CYS A 45 -12.25 9.58 6.62
C CYS A 45 -12.19 10.29 7.99
N PRO A 46 -11.99 11.62 8.06
CA PRO A 46 -11.85 12.34 9.33
C PRO A 46 -13.14 12.34 10.17
N ARG A 47 -14.30 12.10 9.56
CA ARG A 47 -15.59 12.08 10.26
C ARG A 47 -15.94 10.73 10.89
N CYS A 48 -15.59 9.63 10.23
CA CYS A 48 -16.05 8.29 10.64
C CYS A 48 -14.94 7.23 10.76
N GLY A 49 -13.68 7.59 10.48
CA GLY A 49 -12.51 6.72 10.61
C GLY A 49 -12.41 5.60 9.57
N LYS A 50 -13.37 5.46 8.65
CA LYS A 50 -13.31 4.42 7.60
C LYS A 50 -12.23 4.72 6.58
N ASN A 51 -11.42 3.72 6.24
CA ASN A 51 -10.38 3.82 5.23
C ASN A 51 -10.97 3.94 3.81
N ALA A 52 -10.45 4.86 3.00
CA ALA A 52 -10.91 5.16 1.65
C ALA A 52 -10.57 4.08 0.59
N PHE A 53 -9.56 3.24 0.85
CA PHE A 53 -9.15 2.14 -0.03
C PHE A 53 -9.97 0.86 0.17
N PHE A 54 -10.67 0.74 1.31
CA PHE A 54 -11.46 -0.45 1.64
C PHE A 54 -12.89 -0.35 1.12
N ARG A 55 -13.25 -1.29 0.25
CA ARG A 55 -14.60 -1.49 -0.30
C ARG A 55 -15.13 -2.84 0.19
N GLY A 56 -15.61 -2.87 1.42
CA GLY A 56 -15.98 -4.12 2.10
C GLY A 56 -14.73 -4.90 2.52
N VAL A 57 -14.66 -6.18 2.15
CA VAL A 57 -13.50 -7.05 2.42
C VAL A 57 -12.36 -6.81 1.41
N PHE A 58 -12.63 -6.14 0.29
CA PHE A 58 -11.64 -5.90 -0.76
C PHE A 58 -10.91 -4.57 -0.57
N VAL A 59 -9.58 -4.62 -0.72
CA VAL A 59 -8.71 -3.44 -0.86
C VAL A 59 -8.57 -3.13 -2.33
N VAL A 60 -8.85 -1.90 -2.73
CA VAL A 60 -8.78 -1.50 -4.14
C VAL A 60 -7.72 -0.40 -4.28
N PRO A 61 -6.82 -0.47 -5.28
CA PRO A 61 -5.62 0.37 -5.35
C PRO A 61 -5.87 1.86 -5.59
N TRP A 62 -7.12 2.27 -5.83
CA TRP A 62 -7.49 3.68 -5.98
C TRP A 62 -8.45 4.11 -4.86
N PRO A 63 -8.13 5.18 -4.11
CA PRO A 63 -8.92 5.64 -2.97
C PRO A 63 -10.29 6.14 -3.43
N ASN A 64 -11.35 5.86 -2.66
CA ASN A 64 -12.68 6.34 -2.99
C ASN A 64 -12.80 7.84 -2.73
N ARG A 65 -13.32 8.59 -3.72
CA ARG A 65 -13.61 10.03 -3.57
C ARG A 65 -14.59 10.31 -2.44
N VAL A 66 -15.64 9.49 -2.34
CA VAL A 66 -16.71 9.66 -1.34
C VAL A 66 -16.63 8.54 -0.30
N CYS A 67 -16.77 8.86 0.98
CA CYS A 67 -16.76 7.87 2.04
C CYS A 67 -17.99 6.97 1.91
N SER A 68 -17.79 5.66 1.81
CA SER A 68 -18.89 4.68 1.70
C SER A 68 -19.67 4.44 2.99
N ARG A 69 -19.37 5.17 4.08
CA ARG A 69 -20.10 5.08 5.36
C ARG A 69 -20.84 6.37 5.71
N CYS A 70 -20.17 7.51 5.61
CA CYS A 70 -20.74 8.80 5.99
C CYS A 70 -21.01 9.73 4.81
N HIS A 71 -20.77 9.28 3.57
CA HIS A 71 -20.99 10.04 2.33
C HIS A 71 -20.25 11.38 2.24
N LEU A 72 -19.21 11.59 3.07
CA LEU A 72 -18.34 12.77 2.98
C LEU A 72 -17.51 12.73 1.69
N ASP A 73 -17.39 13.85 0.98
CA ASP A 73 -16.42 14.00 -0.12
C ASP A 73 -15.02 14.20 0.49
N LEU A 74 -14.12 13.26 0.21
CA LEU A 74 -12.73 13.30 0.69
C LEU A 74 -11.80 14.04 -0.29
N ALA A 75 -12.27 14.43 -1.49
CA ALA A 75 -11.45 15.13 -2.46
C ALA A 75 -10.95 16.48 -1.92
N GLU A 76 -11.83 17.29 -1.35
CA GLU A 76 -11.48 18.59 -0.76
C GLU A 76 -10.71 18.45 0.56
N THR A 77 -11.06 17.45 1.38
CA THR A 77 -10.51 17.35 2.74
C THR A 77 -9.04 16.92 2.77
N HIS A 78 -8.58 16.12 1.79
CA HIS A 78 -7.15 15.73 1.74
C HIS A 78 -6.25 16.82 1.15
N THR A 79 -6.77 17.77 0.38
CA THR A 79 -5.98 18.92 -0.12
C THR A 79 -5.64 19.89 1.00
N GLN A 80 -6.51 20.00 2.02
CA GLN A 80 -6.34 20.93 3.14
C GLN A 80 -5.32 20.46 4.19
N ASN A 81 -5.03 19.16 4.27
CA ASN A 81 -4.04 18.58 5.20
C ASN A 81 -2.63 18.43 4.57
N ARG A 82 -2.37 19.07 3.43
CA ARG A 82 -1.08 19.01 2.72
C ARG A 82 -0.25 20.27 2.94
#